data_AF-A0A519L5L7-F1
#
_entry.id   AF-A0A519L5L7-F1
#
_cell.length_a   1.000
_cell.length_b   1.000
_cell.length_c   1.000
_cell.angle_alpha   90.00
_cell.angle_beta   90.00
_cell.angle_gamma   90.00
#
_symmetry.space_group_name_H-M   'P 1'
#
loop_
_entity.id
_entity.type
_entity.pdbx_description
1 polymer ?
#
loop_
_entity_poly.entity_id
_entity_poly.type
_entity_poly.pdbx_seq_one_letter_code
_entity_poly.pdbx_strand_id
1 'polypeptide(L)'
;MGLGRRDGLERHLRPYRNGRDLTGRSRGAWVLDFYGMTAPMVRERFPEAYQHLIEQVKELRDPQGRLVGRDANARAVYREFWWIFGEPRAQFRPALKGLKRYIVTVETAKHRLFQFLDADVIADNMLVCVADDDAATLAVLSSRVHTAWCAASGGSLEDRPRYTKSRCFDPFPFPPLTHDQRAGLREAGEALDAHRRAVLAENPDITLTALYNVLERVRTGAPLGPAEEAVKQRGLVLILRDLHRDIDELTLQAYGWPSATPDAVIVQTLARLNRRRRTEEAKGDVAWLRPDYQRGRATEPAPVAQLLPLGPRPDAAPSLRIFPKPPYERPLAVQAALGEAASPQQTSDLARRFKGGRRNERRIDQALVILHRYGHVHRLEDGRWSPR
;
A
#
# COMPACT_ATOMS: atom_id res chain seq x y z
N MET A 1 -26.42 13.87 13.49
CA MET A 1 -25.63 12.65 13.81
C MET A 1 -25.53 12.33 15.30
N GLY A 2 -25.96 13.20 16.24
CA GLY A 2 -25.96 12.86 17.68
C GLY A 2 -24.71 13.28 18.46
N LEU A 3 -23.80 14.04 17.85
CA LEU A 3 -22.61 14.60 18.51
C LEU A 3 -23.01 15.51 19.69
N GLY A 4 -22.38 15.34 20.84
CA GLY A 4 -22.72 16.08 22.07
C GLY A 4 -24.03 15.65 22.75
N ARG A 5 -24.76 14.68 22.17
CA ARG A 5 -26.00 14.11 22.74
C ARG A 5 -25.87 12.64 23.12
N ARG A 6 -25.02 11.88 22.40
CA ARG A 6 -24.83 10.44 22.59
C ARG A 6 -23.47 10.15 23.16
N ASP A 7 -23.43 9.72 24.41
CA ASP A 7 -22.18 9.42 25.11
C ASP A 7 -21.32 8.39 24.35
N GLY A 8 -20.08 8.77 24.07
CA GLY A 8 -19.09 7.92 23.45
C GLY A 8 -19.10 7.90 21.92
N LEU A 9 -19.97 8.68 21.26
CA LEU A 9 -19.94 8.84 19.80
C LEU A 9 -18.61 9.45 19.33
N GLU A 10 -18.01 10.31 20.15
CA GLU A 10 -16.73 10.97 19.87
C GLU A 10 -15.61 9.95 19.62
N ARG A 11 -15.68 8.77 20.24
CA ARG A 11 -14.70 7.68 20.04
C ARG A 11 -14.78 7.03 18.66
N HIS A 12 -15.90 7.22 17.96
CA HIS A 12 -16.15 6.71 16.62
C HIS A 12 -16.00 7.79 15.54
N LEU A 13 -15.76 9.04 15.95
CA LEU A 13 -15.41 10.13 15.05
C LEU A 13 -13.89 10.23 15.00
N ARG A 14 -13.33 9.96 13.83
CA ARG A 14 -11.89 9.97 13.63
C ARG A 14 -11.46 11.02 12.63
N PRO A 15 -10.39 11.80 12.90
CA PRO A 15 -9.84 12.72 11.91
C PRO A 15 -9.44 11.96 10.65
N TYR A 16 -9.66 12.56 9.48
CA TYR A 16 -9.33 11.97 8.20
C TYR A 16 -8.29 12.82 7.46
N ARG A 17 -7.33 12.16 6.82
CA ARG A 17 -6.31 12.81 5.99
C ARG A 17 -6.14 12.09 4.67
N ASN A 18 -6.14 12.85 3.58
CA ASN A 18 -5.68 12.40 2.27
C ASN A 18 -4.37 13.06 1.86
N GLY A 19 -3.87 12.76 0.65
CA GLY A 19 -2.62 13.32 0.17
C GLY A 19 -2.56 14.85 0.15
N ARG A 20 -3.66 15.51 -0.23
CA ARG A 20 -3.74 16.99 -0.23
C ARG A 20 -3.71 17.55 1.19
N ASP A 21 -4.32 16.86 2.15
CA ASP A 21 -4.31 17.26 3.55
C ASP A 21 -2.93 17.11 4.22
N LEU A 22 -2.05 16.24 3.68
CA LEU A 22 -0.68 16.07 4.17
C LEU A 22 0.29 17.10 3.59
N THR A 23 0.23 17.33 2.29
CA THR A 23 1.23 18.17 1.60
C THR A 23 0.80 19.63 1.48
N GLY A 24 -0.49 19.91 1.65
CA GLY A 24 -1.12 21.22 1.59
C GLY A 24 -1.88 21.54 2.88
N ARG A 25 -2.88 22.42 2.78
CA ARG A 25 -3.75 22.77 3.91
C ARG A 25 -4.74 21.64 4.18
N SER A 26 -4.78 21.16 5.42
CA SER A 26 -5.77 20.18 5.85
C SER A 26 -7.19 20.74 5.76
N ARG A 27 -8.12 19.95 5.23
CA ARG A 27 -9.55 20.28 5.20
C ARG A 27 -10.24 20.12 6.56
N GLY A 28 -9.57 19.55 7.56
CA GLY A 28 -10.19 19.23 8.85
C GLY A 28 -11.32 18.19 8.73
N ALA A 29 -11.21 17.26 7.77
CA ALA A 29 -12.21 16.23 7.54
C ALA A 29 -12.24 15.19 8.66
N TRP A 30 -13.42 14.59 8.87
CA TRP A 30 -13.69 13.55 9.86
C TRP A 30 -14.47 12.39 9.22
N VAL A 31 -14.34 11.19 9.79
CA VAL A 31 -15.08 10.00 9.37
C VAL A 31 -15.73 9.32 10.56
N LEU A 32 -16.89 8.72 10.31
CA LEU A 32 -17.54 7.80 11.23
C LEU A 32 -16.99 6.39 11.02
N ASP A 33 -16.42 5.80 12.06
CA ASP A 33 -15.85 4.47 12.04
C ASP A 33 -16.30 3.65 13.25
N PHE A 34 -17.30 2.80 13.04
CA PHE A 34 -17.85 1.92 14.06
C PHE A 34 -17.19 0.53 14.06
N TYR A 35 -15.90 0.46 13.72
CA TYR A 35 -15.12 -0.78 13.79
C TYR A 35 -15.20 -1.39 15.21
N GLY A 36 -15.48 -2.69 15.27
CA GLY A 36 -15.70 -3.41 16.54
C GLY A 36 -17.13 -3.40 17.06
N MET A 37 -18.07 -2.72 16.37
CA MET A 37 -19.50 -2.78 16.67
C MET A 37 -20.28 -3.54 15.59
N THR A 38 -21.46 -4.02 15.95
CA THR A 38 -22.45 -4.55 15.00
C THR A 38 -23.45 -3.46 14.62
N ALA A 39 -24.08 -3.55 13.44
CA ALA A 39 -25.14 -2.62 13.04
C ALA A 39 -26.25 -2.46 14.10
N PRO A 40 -26.79 -3.52 14.73
CA PRO A 40 -27.76 -3.38 15.81
C PRO A 40 -27.24 -2.53 16.99
N MET A 41 -26.00 -2.74 17.42
CA MET A 41 -25.40 -1.93 18.50
C MET A 41 -25.26 -0.46 18.10
N VAL A 42 -24.89 -0.17 16.84
CA VAL A 42 -24.81 1.20 16.32
C VAL A 42 -26.20 1.83 16.30
N ARG A 43 -27.23 1.10 15.88
CA ARG A 43 -28.62 1.57 15.88
C ARG A 43 -29.13 1.92 17.28
N GLU A 44 -28.85 1.05 18.25
CA GLU A 44 -29.32 1.21 19.63
C GLU A 44 -28.61 2.37 20.34
N ARG A 45 -27.27 2.44 20.22
CA ARG A 45 -26.46 3.42 20.95
C ARG A 45 -26.36 4.78 20.24
N PHE A 46 -26.34 4.77 18.91
CA PHE A 46 -26.10 5.95 18.08
C PHE A 46 -27.14 6.06 16.94
N PRO A 47 -28.45 6.13 17.26
CA PRO A 47 -29.52 6.05 16.24
C PRO A 47 -29.42 7.15 15.17
N GLU A 48 -29.01 8.36 15.53
CA GLU A 48 -28.85 9.46 14.57
C GLU A 48 -27.66 9.25 13.61
N ALA A 49 -26.59 8.59 14.07
CA ALA A 49 -25.46 8.22 13.21
C ALA A 49 -25.81 7.02 12.33
N TYR A 50 -26.54 6.04 12.89
CA TYR A 50 -27.07 4.91 12.14
C TYR A 50 -27.97 5.38 10.98
N GLN A 51 -28.95 6.25 11.26
CA GLN A 51 -29.83 6.80 10.23
C GLN A 51 -29.03 7.54 9.15
N HIS A 52 -28.09 8.40 9.56
CA HIS A 52 -27.24 9.12 8.61
C HIS A 52 -26.44 8.17 7.70
N LEU A 53 -25.86 7.10 8.26
CA LEU A 53 -25.13 6.12 7.48
C LEU A 53 -26.03 5.31 6.54
N ILE A 54 -27.28 5.02 6.91
CA ILE A 54 -28.24 4.40 5.97
C ILE A 54 -28.45 5.33 4.77
N GLU A 55 -28.84 6.57 5.02
CA GLU A 55 -29.21 7.53 3.97
C GLU A 55 -28.02 7.94 3.09
N GLN A 56 -26.85 8.16 3.70
CA GLN A 56 -25.69 8.78 3.04
C GLN A 56 -24.60 7.79 2.62
N VAL A 57 -24.62 6.56 3.15
CA VAL A 57 -23.57 5.57 2.88
C VAL A 57 -24.15 4.29 2.31
N LYS A 58 -25.15 3.69 2.95
CA LYS A 58 -25.70 2.39 2.52
C LYS A 58 -26.59 2.53 1.28
N GLU A 59 -27.61 3.37 1.39
CA GLU A 59 -28.72 3.50 0.45
C GLU A 59 -28.63 4.78 -0.40
N LEU A 60 -27.46 5.45 -0.39
CA LEU A 60 -27.22 6.68 -1.15
C LEU A 60 -27.56 6.48 -2.64
N ARG A 61 -28.28 7.45 -3.21
CA ARG A 61 -28.65 7.50 -4.63
C ARG A 61 -28.06 8.73 -5.31
N ASP A 62 -27.72 8.60 -6.59
CA ASP A 62 -27.33 9.73 -7.43
C ASP A 62 -28.56 10.59 -7.81
N PRO A 63 -28.38 11.77 -8.46
CA PRO A 63 -29.50 12.62 -8.88
C PRO A 63 -30.49 11.93 -9.85
N GLN A 64 -30.08 10.83 -10.48
CA GLN A 64 -30.90 10.02 -11.38
C GLN A 64 -31.64 8.88 -10.65
N GLY A 65 -31.52 8.80 -9.32
CA GLY A 65 -32.18 7.81 -8.47
C GLY A 65 -31.49 6.44 -8.44
N ARG A 66 -30.33 6.29 -9.09
CA ARG A 66 -29.59 5.03 -9.09
C ARG A 66 -28.85 4.89 -7.77
N LEU A 67 -28.88 3.68 -7.21
CA LEU A 67 -28.14 3.33 -6.01
C LEU A 67 -26.63 3.44 -6.28
N VAL A 68 -25.94 4.28 -5.52
CA VAL A 68 -24.47 4.50 -5.58
C VAL A 68 -23.79 4.28 -4.24
N GLY A 69 -24.57 4.10 -3.17
CA GLY A 69 -24.08 3.72 -1.85
C GLY A 69 -23.51 2.30 -1.78
N ARG A 70 -23.23 1.84 -0.56
CA ARG A 70 -22.64 0.54 -0.28
C ARG A 70 -23.43 -0.60 -0.90
N ASP A 71 -24.76 -0.52 -0.95
CA ASP A 71 -25.60 -1.58 -1.51
C ASP A 71 -25.40 -1.81 -3.00
N ALA A 72 -24.92 -0.81 -3.74
CA ALA A 72 -24.54 -0.95 -5.14
C ALA A 72 -23.10 -1.49 -5.33
N ASN A 73 -22.33 -1.66 -4.24
CA ASN A 73 -20.95 -2.12 -4.33
C ASN A 73 -20.90 -3.59 -4.74
N ALA A 74 -20.02 -3.94 -5.69
CA ALA A 74 -19.86 -5.33 -6.15
C ALA A 74 -19.35 -6.28 -5.05
N ARG A 75 -18.57 -5.79 -4.08
CA ARG A 75 -17.97 -6.62 -3.02
C ARG A 75 -18.92 -6.74 -1.82
N ALA A 76 -19.23 -7.99 -1.44
CA ALA A 76 -20.15 -8.31 -0.34
C ALA A 76 -19.76 -7.68 1.00
N VAL A 77 -18.47 -7.70 1.34
CA VAL A 77 -17.95 -7.12 2.60
C VAL A 77 -18.38 -5.66 2.78
N TYR A 78 -18.40 -4.85 1.72
CA TYR A 78 -18.82 -3.45 1.83
C TYR A 78 -20.34 -3.30 1.99
N ARG A 79 -21.14 -4.22 1.45
CA ARG A 79 -22.60 -4.26 1.64
C ARG A 79 -22.97 -4.73 3.03
N GLU A 80 -22.24 -5.71 3.55
CA GLU A 80 -22.50 -6.34 4.84
C GLU A 80 -22.03 -5.49 6.02
N PHE A 81 -20.89 -4.80 5.89
CA PHE A 81 -20.27 -4.00 6.95
C PHE A 81 -20.29 -2.50 6.65
N TRP A 82 -21.39 -2.00 6.12
CA TRP A 82 -21.55 -0.62 5.62
C TRP A 82 -21.30 0.48 6.67
N TRP A 83 -21.39 0.15 7.97
CA TRP A 83 -21.13 1.08 9.10
C TRP A 83 -19.65 1.19 9.48
N ILE A 84 -18.77 0.36 8.89
CA ILE A 84 -17.33 0.41 9.10
C ILE A 84 -16.71 1.25 7.98
N PHE A 85 -15.85 2.21 8.34
CA PHE A 85 -15.23 3.06 7.33
C PHE A 85 -14.17 2.30 6.53
N GLY A 86 -14.45 2.10 5.25
CA GLY A 86 -13.57 1.35 4.35
C GLY A 86 -13.60 -0.14 4.63
N GLU A 87 -12.58 -0.86 4.18
CA GLU A 87 -12.40 -2.26 4.59
C GLU A 87 -11.93 -2.28 6.05
N PRO A 88 -12.21 -3.32 6.86
CA PRO A 88 -11.72 -3.43 8.24
C PRO A 88 -10.22 -3.18 8.47
N ARG A 89 -9.41 -3.12 7.40
CA ARG A 89 -7.95 -2.93 7.42
C ARG A 89 -7.30 -3.93 8.37
N ALA A 90 -7.64 -5.20 8.18
CA ALA A 90 -7.40 -6.28 9.13
C ALA A 90 -5.92 -6.49 9.50
N GLN A 91 -4.98 -6.10 8.64
CA GLN A 91 -3.54 -6.18 8.95
C GLN A 91 -2.99 -4.89 9.56
N PHE A 92 -3.54 -3.73 9.20
CA PHE A 92 -3.00 -2.43 9.62
C PHE A 92 -3.50 -2.00 11.00
N ARG A 93 -4.80 -2.16 11.32
CA ARG A 93 -5.33 -1.80 12.65
C ARG A 93 -4.64 -2.56 13.79
N PRO A 94 -4.38 -3.88 13.69
CA PRO A 94 -3.61 -4.57 14.72
C PRO A 94 -2.16 -4.09 14.83
N ALA A 95 -1.58 -3.56 13.74
CA ALA A 95 -0.21 -3.05 13.73
C ALA A 95 -0.05 -1.72 14.48
N LEU A 96 -1.13 -0.96 14.59
CA LEU A 96 -1.19 0.29 15.35
C LEU A 96 -1.43 0.09 16.85
N LYS A 97 -1.74 -1.12 17.32
CA LYS A 97 -1.95 -1.36 18.76
C LYS A 97 -0.67 -1.02 19.54
N GLY A 98 -0.81 -0.15 20.53
CA GLY A 98 0.29 0.34 21.36
C GLY A 98 1.10 1.49 20.74
N LEU A 99 0.86 1.85 19.48
CA LEU A 99 1.50 3.00 18.85
C LEU A 99 0.71 4.27 19.11
N LYS A 100 1.42 5.38 19.38
CA LYS A 100 0.80 6.72 19.51
C LYS A 100 0.67 7.42 18.15
N ARG A 101 1.55 7.08 17.20
CA ARG A 101 1.64 7.66 15.88
C ARG A 101 2.17 6.63 14.88
N TYR A 102 2.10 6.92 13.60
CA TYR A 102 2.63 6.08 12.53
C TYR A 102 3.11 6.93 11.36
N ILE A 103 4.00 6.39 10.54
CA ILE A 103 4.59 7.12 9.41
C ILE A 103 3.69 7.00 8.18
N VAL A 104 3.54 8.08 7.42
CA VAL A 104 2.80 8.11 6.16
C VAL A 104 3.59 8.74 5.02
N THR A 105 3.27 8.31 3.81
CA THR A 105 3.62 8.98 2.55
C THR A 105 2.42 9.02 1.61
N VAL A 106 2.30 10.10 0.83
CA VAL A 106 1.40 10.14 -0.33
C VAL A 106 1.92 9.25 -1.45
N GLU A 107 1.08 8.47 -2.14
CA GLU A 107 1.52 7.67 -3.28
C GLU A 107 2.12 8.52 -4.40
N THR A 108 1.39 9.52 -4.91
CA THR A 108 1.86 10.38 -6.01
C THR A 108 2.19 11.78 -5.51
N ALA A 109 3.47 12.18 -5.58
CA ALA A 109 3.93 13.49 -5.13
C ALA A 109 5.18 13.94 -5.90
N LYS A 110 5.33 15.25 -6.12
CA LYS A 110 6.54 15.84 -6.70
C LYS A 110 7.76 15.57 -5.81
N HIS A 111 7.60 15.78 -4.51
CA HIS A 111 8.62 15.52 -3.50
C HIS A 111 8.25 14.28 -2.71
N ARG A 112 9.21 13.39 -2.49
CA ARG A 112 9.00 12.21 -1.65
C ARG A 112 9.18 12.59 -0.18
N LEU A 113 8.05 12.73 0.53
CA LEU A 113 8.01 13.17 1.92
C LEU A 113 7.37 12.13 2.81
N PHE A 114 8.00 11.83 3.93
CA PHE A 114 7.47 11.01 5.02
C PHE A 114 7.24 11.89 6.24
N GLN A 115 6.16 11.64 6.98
CA GLN A 115 5.83 12.36 8.21
C GLN A 115 5.03 11.46 9.15
N PHE A 116 4.95 11.84 10.42
CA PHE A 116 4.05 11.18 11.36
C PHE A 116 2.60 11.65 11.21
N LEU A 117 1.66 10.73 11.49
CA LEU A 117 0.28 10.99 11.85
C LEU A 117 -0.01 10.34 13.19
N ASP A 118 -0.86 10.98 13.99
CA ASP A 118 -1.36 10.38 15.23
C ASP A 118 -2.19 9.11 14.91
N ALA A 119 -2.13 8.12 15.80
CA ALA A 119 -2.73 6.81 15.58
C ALA A 119 -4.28 6.85 15.49
N ASP A 120 -4.89 7.93 15.96
CA ASP A 120 -6.32 8.24 15.88
C ASP A 120 -6.72 8.88 14.54
N VAL A 121 -5.78 9.30 13.70
CA VAL A 121 -6.06 9.76 12.33
C VAL A 121 -6.26 8.57 11.38
N ILE A 122 -7.28 8.63 10.53
CA ILE A 122 -7.51 7.68 9.45
C ILE A 122 -6.91 8.23 8.15
N ALA A 123 -6.06 7.42 7.52
CA ALA A 123 -5.46 7.71 6.24
C ALA A 123 -6.33 7.24 5.06
N ASP A 124 -6.42 8.07 4.03
CA ASP A 124 -7.00 7.79 2.71
C ASP A 124 -6.27 6.64 1.98
N ASN A 125 -6.93 6.03 0.99
CA ASN A 125 -6.35 4.93 0.21
C ASN A 125 -5.15 5.33 -0.66
N MET A 126 -4.96 6.60 -0.96
CA MET A 126 -3.80 7.13 -1.69
C MET A 126 -2.61 7.46 -0.77
N LEU A 127 -2.67 7.04 0.50
CA LEU A 127 -1.57 7.12 1.45
C LEU A 127 -1.03 5.72 1.74
N VAL A 128 0.30 5.59 1.70
CA VAL A 128 0.99 4.41 2.20
C VAL A 128 1.35 4.65 3.66
N CYS A 129 0.94 3.73 4.52
CA CYS A 129 1.14 3.83 5.96
C CYS A 129 2.14 2.77 6.44
N VAL A 130 3.09 3.19 7.26
CA VAL A 130 4.08 2.34 7.90
C VAL A 130 3.79 2.37 9.40
N ALA A 131 3.37 1.23 9.95
CA ALA A 131 3.03 1.09 11.37
C ALA A 131 4.30 1.00 12.23
N ASP A 132 5.00 2.12 12.35
CA ASP A 132 6.22 2.32 13.14
C ASP A 132 6.18 3.75 13.71
N ASP A 133 6.49 3.91 14.99
CA ASP A 133 6.52 5.18 15.72
C ASP A 133 7.95 5.68 16.01
N ASP A 134 8.98 4.90 15.63
CA ASP A 134 10.38 5.26 15.79
C ASP A 134 10.83 6.27 14.73
N ALA A 135 11.30 7.44 15.18
CA ALA A 135 11.81 8.47 14.29
C ALA A 135 13.11 8.07 13.57
N ALA A 136 13.81 7.03 14.02
CA ALA A 136 14.93 6.47 13.26
C ALA A 136 14.46 5.91 11.90
N THR A 137 13.30 5.25 11.88
CA THR A 137 12.67 4.76 10.64
C THR A 137 12.25 5.95 9.76
N LEU A 138 11.67 6.99 10.36
CA LEU A 138 11.31 8.22 9.64
C LEU A 138 12.54 8.88 8.98
N ALA A 139 13.66 8.95 9.70
CA ALA A 139 14.90 9.53 9.20
C ALA A 139 15.44 8.72 8.00
N VAL A 140 15.57 7.40 8.14
CA VAL A 140 16.03 6.53 7.04
C VAL A 140 15.14 6.68 5.80
N LEU A 141 13.82 6.69 5.98
CA LEU A 141 12.86 6.89 4.88
C LEU A 141 12.94 8.30 4.27
N SER A 142 13.34 9.31 5.04
CA SER A 142 13.49 10.69 4.58
C SER A 142 14.84 10.98 3.90
N SER A 143 15.78 10.04 3.96
CA SER A 143 17.14 10.20 3.42
C SER A 143 17.19 10.21 1.88
N ARG A 144 18.28 10.75 1.33
CA ARG A 144 18.71 10.61 -0.06
C ARG A 144 18.85 9.16 -0.47
N VAL A 145 19.28 8.28 0.45
CA VAL A 145 19.43 6.84 0.17
C VAL A 145 18.11 6.21 -0.23
N HIS A 146 17.06 6.45 0.56
CA HIS A 146 15.72 5.94 0.23
C HIS A 146 15.12 6.67 -0.97
N THR A 147 15.36 7.97 -1.11
CA THR A 147 14.86 8.74 -2.26
C THR A 147 15.46 8.24 -3.58
N ALA A 148 16.77 7.99 -3.63
CA ALA A 148 17.45 7.41 -4.79
C ALA A 148 16.93 6.00 -5.11
N TRP A 149 16.72 5.17 -4.07
CA TRP A 149 16.08 3.86 -4.23
C TRP A 149 14.69 3.97 -4.85
N CYS A 150 13.86 4.89 -4.36
CA CYS A 150 12.49 5.07 -4.85
C CYS A 150 12.45 5.61 -6.28
N ALA A 151 13.37 6.50 -6.63
CA ALA A 151 13.50 7.01 -8.00
C ALA A 151 13.85 5.89 -9.00
N ALA A 152 14.71 4.95 -8.61
CA ALA A 152 15.12 3.83 -9.47
C ALA A 152 14.13 2.66 -9.48
N SER A 153 13.51 2.36 -8.33
CA SER A 153 12.64 1.18 -8.17
C SER A 153 11.16 1.47 -8.39
N GLY A 154 10.73 2.72 -8.20
CA GLY A 154 9.35 3.16 -8.29
C GLY A 154 8.81 3.24 -9.72
N GLY A 155 7.69 3.95 -9.87
CA GLY A 155 7.12 4.30 -11.17
C GLY A 155 6.79 5.78 -11.24
N SER A 156 6.28 6.22 -12.38
CA SER A 156 5.67 7.53 -12.52
C SER A 156 4.18 7.39 -12.86
N LEU A 157 3.41 8.39 -12.47
CA LEU A 157 2.10 8.66 -13.07
C LEU A 157 2.26 9.93 -13.88
N GLU A 158 2.28 9.80 -15.20
CA GLU A 158 2.69 10.86 -16.13
C GLU A 158 4.13 11.30 -15.78
N ASP A 159 4.29 12.56 -15.36
CA ASP A 159 5.56 13.19 -14.97
C ASP A 159 5.84 13.12 -13.46
N ARG A 160 4.88 12.67 -12.64
CA ARG A 160 5.01 12.67 -11.18
C ARG A 160 5.46 11.32 -10.62
N PRO A 161 6.48 11.30 -9.73
CA PRO A 161 6.87 10.08 -9.03
C PRO A 161 5.71 9.44 -8.26
N ARG A 162 5.59 8.12 -8.38
CA ARG A 162 4.63 7.30 -7.64
C ARG A 162 5.33 6.27 -6.76
N TYR A 163 5.02 6.34 -5.47
CA TYR A 163 5.49 5.44 -4.43
C TYR A 163 4.61 4.19 -4.36
N THR A 164 5.05 3.12 -5.01
CA THR A 164 4.37 1.83 -4.97
C THR A 164 4.99 0.99 -3.87
N LYS A 165 4.25 0.70 -2.78
CA LYS A 165 4.74 -0.03 -1.59
C LYS A 165 5.55 -1.28 -1.95
N SER A 166 5.02 -2.14 -2.83
CA SER A 166 5.65 -3.41 -3.22
C SER A 166 6.95 -3.28 -4.02
N ARG A 167 7.23 -2.08 -4.55
CA ARG A 167 8.45 -1.79 -5.32
C ARG A 167 9.42 -0.90 -4.57
N CYS A 168 8.92 -0.02 -3.72
CA CYS A 168 9.73 0.96 -3.00
C CYS A 168 9.99 0.52 -1.56
N PHE A 169 8.98 0.24 -0.75
CA PHE A 169 9.15 -0.08 0.67
C PHE A 169 9.53 -1.54 0.90
N ASP A 170 8.75 -2.47 0.34
CA ASP A 170 8.91 -3.90 0.62
C ASP A 170 10.30 -4.45 0.25
N PRO A 171 10.93 -4.05 -0.88
CA PRO A 171 12.28 -4.51 -1.21
C PRO A 171 13.38 -3.58 -0.69
N PHE A 172 13.08 -2.48 0.01
CA PHE A 172 14.11 -1.58 0.51
C PHE A 172 14.92 -2.24 1.63
N PRO A 173 16.23 -2.47 1.46
CA PRO A 173 17.03 -3.10 2.49
C PRO A 173 17.47 -2.07 3.51
N PHE A 174 16.72 -1.93 4.61
CA PHE A 174 17.05 -1.04 5.74
C PHE A 174 18.48 -1.29 6.26
N PRO A 175 19.18 -0.24 6.72
CA PRO A 175 20.53 -0.39 7.24
C PRO A 175 20.52 -1.19 8.56
N PRO A 176 21.55 -2.01 8.82
CA PRO A 176 21.74 -2.54 10.16
C PRO A 176 22.15 -1.38 11.09
N LEU A 177 21.38 -1.16 12.14
CA LEU A 177 21.65 -0.06 13.08
C LEU A 177 22.21 -0.62 14.38
N THR A 178 23.36 -0.10 14.80
CA THR A 178 23.78 -0.17 16.20
C THR A 178 22.85 0.68 17.07
N HIS A 179 22.91 0.49 18.39
CA HIS A 179 22.12 1.28 19.33
C HIS A 179 22.35 2.79 19.15
N ASP A 180 23.60 3.21 19.03
CA ASP A 180 23.97 4.63 18.96
C ASP A 180 23.61 5.25 17.60
N GLN A 181 23.80 4.51 16.50
CA GLN A 181 23.34 4.95 15.18
C GLN A 181 21.82 5.12 15.13
N ARG A 182 21.08 4.20 15.75
CA ARG A 182 19.62 4.31 15.87
C ARG A 182 19.22 5.52 16.71
N ALA A 183 19.93 5.79 17.81
CA ALA A 183 19.67 6.96 18.64
C ALA A 183 19.90 8.28 17.88
N GLY A 184 21.03 8.41 17.16
CA GLY A 184 21.32 9.60 16.35
C GLY A 184 20.30 9.80 15.22
N LEU A 185 19.94 8.74 14.48
CA LEU A 185 18.90 8.82 13.46
C LEU A 185 17.53 9.19 14.05
N ARG A 186 17.22 8.69 15.26
CA ARG A 186 15.98 9.04 15.96
C ARG A 186 15.94 10.52 16.30
N GLU A 187 17.01 11.06 16.89
CA GLU A 187 17.11 12.48 17.22
C GLU A 187 16.94 13.36 15.97
N ALA A 188 17.65 13.03 14.89
CA ALA A 188 17.55 13.74 13.62
C ALA A 188 16.13 13.65 13.01
N GLY A 189 15.49 12.48 13.09
CA GLY A 189 14.12 12.26 12.64
C GLY A 189 13.08 13.06 13.44
N GLU A 190 13.22 13.13 14.76
CA GLU A 190 12.35 13.96 15.62
C GLU A 190 12.56 15.44 15.32
N ALA A 191 13.82 15.88 15.18
CA ALA A 191 14.14 17.26 14.87
C ALA A 191 13.55 17.70 13.52
N LEU A 192 13.65 16.85 12.49
CA LEU A 192 13.04 17.07 11.18
C LEU A 192 11.52 17.22 11.26
N ASP A 193 10.86 16.33 11.98
CA ASP A 193 9.41 16.31 12.08
C ASP A 193 8.88 17.45 12.97
N ALA A 194 9.55 17.75 14.08
CA ALA A 194 9.26 18.89 14.95
C ALA A 194 9.45 20.22 14.21
N HIS A 195 10.54 20.38 13.45
CA HIS A 195 10.81 21.57 12.66
C HIS A 195 9.68 21.84 11.65
N ARG A 196 9.29 20.82 10.87
CA ARG A 196 8.20 20.96 9.90
C ARG A 196 6.88 21.32 10.58
N ARG A 197 6.57 20.70 11.73
CA ARG A 197 5.33 20.98 12.48
C ARG A 197 5.30 22.40 13.04
N ALA A 198 6.39 22.86 13.64
CA ALA A 198 6.51 24.22 14.17
C ALA A 198 6.33 25.27 13.07
N VAL A 199 7.07 25.12 11.95
CA VAL A 199 6.99 26.04 10.81
C VAL A 199 5.58 26.13 10.24
N LEU A 200 4.89 25.00 10.04
CA LEU A 200 3.53 24.97 9.50
C LEU A 200 2.48 25.52 10.48
N ALA A 201 2.70 25.37 11.79
CA ALA A 201 1.83 25.93 12.81
C ALA A 201 1.94 27.46 12.90
N GLU A 202 3.17 27.99 12.83
CA GLU A 202 3.44 29.43 12.87
C GLU A 202 3.13 30.14 11.55
N ASN A 203 3.13 29.39 10.44
CA ASN A 203 2.89 29.93 9.09
C ASN A 203 1.78 29.15 8.35
N PRO A 204 0.50 29.34 8.70
CA PRO A 204 -0.61 28.55 8.14
C PRO A 204 -0.83 28.68 6.63
N ASP A 205 -0.27 29.70 6.01
CA ASP A 205 -0.25 29.93 4.55
C ASP A 205 0.85 29.15 3.83
N ILE A 206 1.90 28.71 4.55
CA ILE A 206 2.96 27.89 4.00
C ILE A 206 2.52 26.43 3.99
N THR A 207 2.76 25.77 2.85
CA THR A 207 2.50 24.34 2.71
C THR A 207 3.79 23.54 2.70
N LEU A 208 3.72 22.26 3.04
CA LEU A 208 4.88 21.38 2.96
C LEU A 208 5.42 21.31 1.52
N THR A 209 4.54 21.31 0.51
CA THR A 209 4.99 21.35 -0.89
C THR A 209 5.77 22.64 -1.23
N ALA A 210 5.33 23.79 -0.71
CA ALA A 210 6.03 25.06 -0.92
C ALA A 210 7.43 25.05 -0.27
N LEU A 211 7.53 24.56 0.97
CA LEU A 211 8.81 24.42 1.68
C LEU A 211 9.82 23.59 0.87
N TYR A 212 9.37 22.45 0.34
CA TYR A 212 10.26 21.56 -0.42
C TYR A 212 10.57 22.06 -1.83
N ASN A 213 9.68 22.81 -2.47
CA ASN A 213 10.02 23.50 -3.72
C ASN A 213 11.18 24.49 -3.50
N VAL A 214 11.13 25.28 -2.42
CA VAL A 214 12.20 26.23 -2.09
C VAL A 214 13.47 25.50 -1.65
N LEU A 215 13.36 24.41 -0.89
CA LEU A 215 14.52 23.60 -0.51
C LEU A 215 15.31 23.09 -1.72
N GLU A 216 14.63 22.59 -2.76
CA GLU A 216 15.30 22.13 -3.98
C GLU A 216 16.01 23.28 -4.73
N ARG A 217 15.41 24.47 -4.77
CA ARG A 217 16.05 25.67 -5.35
C ARG A 217 17.30 26.07 -4.55
N VAL A 218 17.22 26.04 -3.23
CA VAL A 218 18.37 26.29 -2.33
C VAL A 218 19.48 25.25 -2.53
N ARG A 219 19.15 23.97 -2.68
CA ARG A 219 20.13 22.89 -2.92
C ARG A 219 20.87 23.04 -4.25
N THR A 220 20.16 23.48 -5.28
CA THR A 220 20.72 23.68 -6.63
C THR A 220 21.39 25.04 -6.81
N GLY A 221 21.32 25.93 -5.82
CA GLY A 221 21.84 27.29 -5.92
C GLY A 221 21.08 28.17 -6.92
N ALA A 222 19.86 27.79 -7.29
CA ALA A 222 19.05 28.54 -8.24
C ALA A 222 18.54 29.86 -7.61
N PRO A 223 18.44 30.96 -8.38
CA PRO A 223 17.98 32.23 -7.85
C PRO A 223 16.54 32.13 -7.34
N LEU A 224 16.26 32.76 -6.20
CA LEU A 224 14.93 32.78 -5.59
C LEU A 224 14.21 34.09 -5.91
N GLY A 225 12.93 33.99 -6.29
CA GLY A 225 12.07 35.17 -6.41
C GLY A 225 11.65 35.71 -5.02
N PRO A 226 11.04 36.91 -4.95
CA PRO A 226 10.64 37.52 -3.67
C PRO A 226 9.74 36.64 -2.80
N ALA A 227 8.78 35.93 -3.41
CA ALA A 227 7.88 35.03 -2.69
C ALA A 227 8.60 33.78 -2.17
N GLU A 228 9.55 33.23 -2.93
CA GLU A 228 10.35 32.07 -2.52
C GLU A 228 11.32 32.44 -1.41
N GLU A 229 11.89 33.66 -1.44
CA GLU A 229 12.73 34.17 -0.36
C GLU A 229 11.91 34.37 0.93
N ALA A 230 10.68 34.88 0.83
CA ALA A 230 9.78 34.96 1.99
C ALA A 230 9.50 33.57 2.60
N VAL A 231 9.25 32.56 1.76
CA VAL A 231 9.09 31.17 2.21
C VAL A 231 10.39 30.61 2.79
N LYS A 232 11.55 30.93 2.22
CA LYS A 232 12.86 30.51 2.75
C LYS A 232 13.08 31.02 4.18
N GLN A 233 12.79 32.31 4.41
CA GLN A 233 12.98 32.94 5.71
C GLN A 233 11.96 32.45 6.74
N ARG A 234 10.65 32.57 6.45
CA ARG A 234 9.57 32.15 7.36
C ARG A 234 9.52 30.64 7.56
N GLY A 235 9.87 29.90 6.51
CA GLY A 235 9.94 28.44 6.50
C GLY A 235 11.22 27.88 7.06
N LEU A 236 12.18 28.73 7.48
CA LEU A 236 13.46 28.35 8.05
C LEU A 236 14.18 27.27 7.22
N VAL A 237 14.14 27.41 5.88
CA VAL A 237 14.50 26.34 4.93
C VAL A 237 15.98 25.92 5.02
N LEU A 238 16.86 26.78 5.54
CA LEU A 238 18.26 26.42 5.78
C LEU A 238 18.42 25.39 6.90
N ILE A 239 17.61 25.50 7.97
CA ILE A 239 17.58 24.49 9.04
C ILE A 239 17.03 23.18 8.47
N LEU A 240 15.96 23.24 7.68
CA LEU A 240 15.42 22.06 7.00
C LEU A 240 16.48 21.37 6.12
N ARG A 241 17.26 22.15 5.36
CA ARG A 241 18.37 21.63 4.54
C ARG A 241 19.41 20.92 5.38
N ASP A 242 19.83 21.53 6.48
CA ASP A 242 20.87 20.99 7.34
C ASP A 242 20.39 19.71 8.04
N LEU A 243 19.14 19.66 8.52
CA LEU A 243 18.54 18.43 9.07
C LEU A 243 18.51 17.28 8.06
N HIS A 244 18.20 17.56 6.79
CA HIS A 244 18.28 16.52 5.75
C HIS A 244 19.71 16.07 5.48
N ARG A 245 20.69 16.99 5.49
CA ARG A 245 22.11 16.63 5.33
C ARG A 245 22.55 15.71 6.47
N ASP A 246 22.20 16.04 7.71
CA ASP A 246 22.56 15.24 8.87
C ASP A 246 21.93 13.84 8.81
N ILE A 247 20.67 13.73 8.40
CA ILE A 247 20.00 12.45 8.14
C ILE A 247 20.70 11.65 7.03
N ASP A 248 21.10 12.30 5.94
CA ASP A 248 21.79 11.66 4.83
C ASP A 248 23.14 11.08 5.27
N GLU A 249 23.92 11.87 6.01
CA GLU A 249 25.22 11.46 6.54
C GLU A 249 25.09 10.29 7.52
N LEU A 250 24.18 10.37 8.50
CA LEU A 250 23.92 9.30 9.46
C LEU A 250 23.42 8.03 8.77
N THR A 251 22.56 8.16 7.75
CA THR A 251 22.06 7.00 7.00
C THR A 251 23.18 6.34 6.20
N LEU A 252 24.02 7.12 5.51
CA LEU A 252 25.17 6.59 4.77
C LEU A 252 26.18 5.91 5.70
N GLN A 253 26.46 6.51 6.87
CA GLN A 253 27.31 5.92 7.90
C GLN A 253 26.74 4.60 8.42
N ALA A 254 25.42 4.48 8.59
CA ALA A 254 24.76 3.25 8.99
C ALA A 254 24.92 2.11 7.96
N TYR A 255 25.02 2.44 6.68
CA TYR A 255 25.39 1.48 5.63
C TYR A 255 26.90 1.24 5.52
N GLY A 256 27.73 2.02 6.21
CA GLY A 256 29.19 1.98 6.11
C GLY A 256 29.71 2.63 4.82
N TRP A 257 29.00 3.60 4.25
CA TRP A 257 29.35 4.27 3.00
C TRP A 257 29.86 5.70 3.23
N PRO A 258 30.76 6.22 2.37
CA PRO A 258 31.17 7.62 2.41
C PRO A 258 30.01 8.59 2.16
N SER A 259 30.05 9.77 2.77
CA SER A 259 29.02 10.83 2.63
C SER A 259 28.83 11.29 1.16
N ALA A 260 29.93 11.29 0.39
CA ALA A 260 29.96 11.70 -1.02
C ALA A 260 29.56 10.58 -2.01
N THR A 261 28.92 9.49 -1.55
CA THR A 261 28.52 8.39 -2.44
C THR A 261 27.47 8.85 -3.47
N PRO A 262 27.71 8.69 -4.79
CA PRO A 262 26.74 9.06 -5.83
C PRO A 262 25.49 8.17 -5.84
N ASP A 263 24.36 8.73 -6.25
CA ASP A 263 23.06 8.02 -6.23
C ASP A 263 23.06 6.73 -7.06
N ALA A 264 23.75 6.71 -8.21
CA ALA A 264 23.87 5.49 -9.02
C ALA A 264 24.58 4.34 -8.25
N VAL A 265 25.61 4.67 -7.46
CA VAL A 265 26.35 3.71 -6.64
C VAL A 265 25.50 3.25 -5.44
N ILE A 266 24.73 4.17 -4.84
CA ILE A 266 23.75 3.86 -3.79
C ILE A 266 22.76 2.81 -4.31
N VAL A 267 22.10 3.08 -5.43
CA VAL A 267 21.07 2.18 -6.01
C VAL A 267 21.66 0.82 -6.35
N GLN A 268 22.84 0.77 -6.99
CA GLN A 268 23.51 -0.48 -7.33
C GLN A 268 23.84 -1.30 -6.08
N THR A 269 24.32 -0.65 -5.03
CA THR A 269 24.70 -1.32 -3.78
C THR A 269 23.48 -1.81 -3.01
N LEU A 270 22.40 -1.03 -2.95
CA LEU A 270 21.12 -1.44 -2.38
C LEU A 270 20.52 -2.63 -3.13
N ALA A 271 20.57 -2.65 -4.46
CA ALA A 271 20.06 -3.78 -5.25
C ALA A 271 20.80 -5.09 -4.93
N ARG A 272 22.13 -5.02 -4.76
CA ARG A 272 22.95 -6.16 -4.31
C ARG A 272 22.62 -6.56 -2.87
N LEU A 273 22.44 -5.60 -1.98
CA LEU A 273 22.07 -5.85 -0.58
C LEU A 273 20.68 -6.52 -0.49
N ASN A 274 19.70 -6.05 -1.26
CA ASN A 274 18.36 -6.66 -1.33
C ASN A 274 18.43 -8.12 -1.79
N ARG A 275 19.21 -8.45 -2.83
CA ARG A 275 19.40 -9.84 -3.27
C ARG A 275 20.02 -10.72 -2.18
N ARG A 276 20.96 -10.17 -1.41
CA ARG A 276 21.57 -10.86 -0.26
C ARG A 276 20.53 -11.11 0.84
N ARG A 277 19.79 -10.07 1.24
CA ARG A 277 18.70 -10.15 2.23
C ARG A 277 17.64 -11.18 1.85
N ARG A 278 17.23 -11.23 0.58
CA ARG A 278 16.29 -12.24 0.10
C ARG A 278 16.80 -13.68 0.29
N THR A 279 18.10 -13.89 0.11
CA THR A 279 18.74 -15.20 0.35
C THR A 279 18.84 -15.52 1.84
N GLU A 280 19.11 -14.52 2.69
CA GLU A 280 19.11 -14.64 4.15
C GLU A 280 17.70 -14.97 4.68
N GLU A 281 16.68 -14.24 4.22
CA GLU A 281 15.28 -14.46 4.58
C GLU A 281 14.79 -15.85 4.18
N ALA A 282 15.21 -16.36 3.01
CA ALA A 282 14.89 -17.71 2.57
C ALA A 282 15.49 -18.80 3.49
N LYS A 283 16.54 -18.47 4.26
CA LYS A 283 17.15 -19.34 5.27
C LYS A 283 16.55 -19.12 6.67
N GLY A 284 15.67 -18.13 6.84
CA GLY A 284 15.04 -17.76 8.11
C GLY A 284 15.66 -16.55 8.82
N ASP A 285 16.75 -15.98 8.28
CA ASP A 285 17.43 -14.82 8.85
C ASP A 285 16.76 -13.52 8.39
N VAL A 286 15.70 -13.11 9.10
CA VAL A 286 14.92 -11.92 8.74
C VAL A 286 15.33 -10.70 9.57
N ALA A 287 15.72 -9.62 8.89
CA ALA A 287 16.02 -8.32 9.51
C ALA A 287 14.73 -7.53 9.78
N TRP A 288 14.08 -7.82 10.92
CA TRP A 288 12.82 -7.18 11.30
C TRP A 288 12.98 -5.69 11.66
N LEU A 289 12.07 -4.85 11.18
CA LEU A 289 12.01 -3.43 11.53
C LEU A 289 11.38 -3.21 12.91
N ARG A 290 10.34 -4.00 13.23
CA ARG A 290 9.70 -4.08 14.54
C ARG A 290 9.74 -5.53 15.04
N PRO A 291 10.90 -6.02 15.53
CA PRO A 291 11.07 -7.41 15.94
C PRO A 291 10.02 -7.89 16.95
N ASP A 292 9.56 -7.04 17.86
CA ASP A 292 8.62 -7.43 18.94
C ASP A 292 7.20 -7.62 18.42
N TYR A 293 6.82 -6.91 17.36
CA TYR A 293 5.53 -7.07 16.70
C TYR A 293 5.57 -8.16 15.61
N GLN A 294 6.68 -8.28 14.88
CA GLN A 294 6.76 -9.10 13.68
C GLN A 294 7.17 -10.55 13.97
N ARG A 295 8.10 -10.82 14.90
CA ARG A 295 8.62 -12.18 15.14
C ARG A 295 7.52 -13.17 15.53
N GLY A 296 6.63 -12.78 16.44
CA GLY A 296 5.52 -13.64 16.89
C GLY A 296 4.45 -13.90 15.83
N ARG A 297 4.40 -13.09 14.77
CA ARG A 297 3.42 -13.22 13.67
C ARG A 297 4.01 -13.80 12.39
N ALA A 298 5.33 -13.96 12.31
CA ALA A 298 5.99 -14.54 11.14
C ALA A 298 5.67 -16.03 10.98
N THR A 299 5.38 -16.73 12.08
CA THR A 299 4.91 -18.12 12.12
C THR A 299 3.39 -18.24 12.04
N GLU A 300 2.65 -17.14 12.21
CA GLU A 300 1.22 -17.12 11.96
C GLU A 300 1.00 -16.99 10.46
N PRO A 301 0.22 -17.86 9.79
CA PRO A 301 -0.27 -17.55 8.46
C PRO A 301 -0.90 -16.16 8.54
N ALA A 302 -0.50 -15.25 7.63
CA ALA A 302 -0.94 -13.85 7.61
C ALA A 302 -2.40 -13.82 8.05
N PRO A 303 -2.74 -13.11 9.15
CA PRO A 303 -4.02 -13.31 9.81
C PRO A 303 -5.08 -13.23 8.74
N VAL A 304 -5.68 -14.40 8.45
CA VAL A 304 -7.03 -14.45 7.92
C VAL A 304 -7.74 -13.54 8.89
N ALA A 305 -8.15 -12.37 8.40
CA ALA A 305 -8.87 -11.40 9.20
C ALA A 305 -9.79 -12.21 10.12
N GLN A 306 -9.84 -11.88 11.42
CA GLN A 306 -10.89 -12.42 12.29
C GLN A 306 -12.21 -11.97 11.68
N LEU A 307 -12.62 -12.78 10.71
CA LEU A 307 -13.83 -12.74 9.97
C LEU A 307 -14.78 -13.38 10.96
N LEU A 308 -15.70 -12.56 11.44
CA LEU A 308 -17.07 -13.01 11.65
C LEU A 308 -17.36 -14.13 10.63
N PRO A 309 -17.88 -15.28 11.10
CA PRO A 309 -17.63 -16.60 10.53
C PRO A 309 -17.85 -16.58 9.01
N LEU A 310 -16.76 -16.50 8.26
CA LEU A 310 -16.80 -16.60 6.81
C LEU A 310 -16.60 -18.06 6.41
N GLY A 311 -17.43 -18.45 5.44
CA GLY A 311 -17.34 -19.70 4.71
C GLY A 311 -15.98 -19.93 4.03
N PRO A 312 -15.89 -21.02 3.25
CA PRO A 312 -14.73 -21.90 3.25
C PRO A 312 -13.42 -21.22 2.86
N ARG A 313 -12.36 -21.63 3.57
CA ARG A 313 -10.95 -21.22 3.47
C ARG A 313 -10.44 -21.20 2.02
N PRO A 314 -9.47 -20.32 1.70
CA PRO A 314 -8.76 -20.35 0.44
C PRO A 314 -7.66 -21.43 0.48
N ASP A 315 -8.08 -22.69 0.56
CA ASP A 315 -7.34 -23.81 -0.05
C ASP A 315 -8.18 -24.30 -1.24
N ALA A 316 -8.56 -23.38 -2.11
CA ALA A 316 -9.08 -23.75 -3.41
C ALA A 316 -7.86 -23.99 -4.30
N ALA A 317 -7.46 -25.27 -4.40
CA ALA A 317 -6.84 -25.76 -5.63
C ALA A 317 -7.57 -25.13 -6.84
N PRO A 318 -6.85 -24.73 -7.92
CA PRO A 318 -7.44 -23.99 -9.02
C PRO A 318 -8.77 -24.63 -9.40
N SER A 319 -9.87 -23.88 -9.28
CA SER A 319 -11.20 -24.40 -9.50
C SER A 319 -11.24 -24.98 -10.92
N LEU A 320 -11.25 -26.32 -11.00
CA LEU A 320 -11.18 -27.02 -12.27
C LEU A 320 -12.30 -26.53 -13.19
N ARG A 321 -11.96 -26.21 -14.43
CA ARG A 321 -12.94 -25.73 -15.42
C ARG A 321 -14.04 -26.76 -15.59
N ILE A 322 -15.29 -26.33 -15.65
CA ILE A 322 -16.39 -27.23 -16.01
C ILE A 322 -16.26 -27.52 -17.50
N PHE A 323 -16.13 -28.80 -17.87
CA PHE A 323 -16.10 -29.19 -19.28
C PHE A 323 -17.52 -29.09 -19.85
N PRO A 324 -17.78 -28.30 -20.91
CA PRO A 324 -19.11 -28.12 -21.45
C PRO A 324 -19.74 -29.44 -21.90
N LYS A 325 -20.99 -29.67 -21.50
CA LYS A 325 -21.81 -30.78 -22.01
C LYS A 325 -22.11 -30.64 -23.52
N PRO A 326 -22.53 -29.48 -24.06
CA PRO A 326 -22.83 -29.34 -25.48
C PRO A 326 -21.57 -29.54 -26.36
N PRO A 327 -21.63 -30.34 -27.44
CA PRO A 327 -20.47 -30.62 -28.30
C PRO A 327 -19.85 -29.39 -28.97
N TYR A 328 -20.65 -28.39 -29.33
CA TYR A 328 -20.19 -27.20 -30.06
C TYR A 328 -19.39 -26.21 -29.20
N GLU A 329 -19.51 -26.25 -27.86
CA GLU A 329 -18.76 -25.37 -26.94
C GLU A 329 -17.42 -25.97 -26.49
N ARG A 330 -17.20 -27.26 -26.74
CA ARG A 330 -15.98 -27.97 -26.30
C ARG A 330 -14.71 -27.42 -26.95
N PRO A 331 -14.65 -27.12 -28.27
CA PRO A 331 -13.46 -26.54 -28.89
C PRO A 331 -13.08 -25.19 -28.28
N LEU A 332 -14.05 -24.31 -28.03
CA LEU A 332 -13.79 -22.99 -27.42
C LEU A 332 -13.23 -23.11 -26.00
N ALA A 333 -13.79 -24.02 -25.19
CA ALA A 333 -13.32 -24.26 -23.83
C ALA A 333 -11.88 -24.82 -23.80
N VAL A 334 -11.56 -25.72 -24.73
CA VAL A 334 -10.23 -26.33 -24.88
C VAL A 334 -9.21 -25.30 -25.39
N GLN A 335 -9.58 -24.46 -26.37
CA GLN A 335 -8.73 -23.39 -26.88
C GLN A 335 -8.41 -22.36 -25.78
N ALA A 336 -9.41 -21.93 -24.99
CA ALA A 336 -9.18 -21.01 -23.88
C ALA A 336 -8.27 -21.61 -22.80
N ALA A 337 -8.42 -22.91 -22.50
CA ALA A 337 -7.55 -23.59 -21.55
C ALA A 337 -6.12 -23.78 -22.07
N LEU A 338 -5.92 -23.87 -23.39
CA LEU A 338 -4.60 -23.96 -24.00
C LEU A 338 -3.93 -22.58 -24.13
N GLY A 339 -4.69 -21.52 -24.45
CA GLY A 339 -4.17 -20.16 -24.56
C GLY A 339 -3.67 -19.56 -23.24
N GLU A 340 -4.17 -20.04 -22.10
CA GLU A 340 -3.67 -19.68 -20.77
C GLU A 340 -2.45 -20.51 -20.34
N ALA A 341 -2.03 -21.50 -21.12
CA ALA A 341 -0.81 -22.24 -20.84
C ALA A 341 0.39 -21.47 -21.42
N ALA A 342 1.34 -21.08 -20.56
CA ALA A 342 2.57 -20.40 -20.98
C ALA A 342 3.56 -21.31 -21.73
N SER A 343 3.25 -22.60 -21.89
CA SER A 343 4.09 -23.59 -22.56
C SER A 343 3.23 -24.65 -23.27
N PRO A 344 3.73 -25.31 -24.33
CA PRO A 344 3.03 -26.40 -25.00
C PRO A 344 2.60 -27.51 -24.03
N GLN A 345 1.37 -27.98 -24.15
CA GLN A 345 0.74 -28.93 -23.21
C GLN A 345 0.44 -30.28 -23.88
N GLN A 346 0.57 -31.36 -23.12
CA GLN A 346 0.02 -32.67 -23.53
C GLN A 346 -1.50 -32.72 -23.26
N THR A 347 -2.21 -33.56 -24.00
CA THR A 347 -3.66 -33.76 -23.82
C THR A 347 -4.00 -34.19 -22.38
N SER A 348 -3.16 -35.01 -21.77
CA SER A 348 -3.32 -35.51 -20.39
C SER A 348 -3.18 -34.40 -19.34
N ASP A 349 -2.28 -33.45 -19.55
CA ASP A 349 -2.08 -32.29 -18.67
C ASP A 349 -3.20 -31.25 -18.84
N LEU A 350 -3.65 -31.03 -20.08
CA LEU A 350 -4.80 -30.18 -20.36
C LEU A 350 -6.09 -30.74 -19.73
N ALA A 351 -6.26 -32.06 -19.77
CA ALA A 351 -7.40 -32.74 -19.14
C ALA A 351 -7.44 -32.54 -17.62
N ARG A 352 -6.29 -32.46 -16.95
CA ARG A 352 -6.21 -32.17 -15.51
C ARG A 352 -6.70 -30.79 -15.12
N ARG A 353 -6.86 -29.85 -16.08
CA ARG A 353 -7.41 -28.51 -15.84
C ARG A 353 -8.94 -28.47 -15.84
N PHE A 354 -9.60 -29.57 -16.22
CA PHE A 354 -11.06 -29.70 -16.25
C PHE A 354 -11.61 -30.65 -15.17
N LYS A 355 -12.82 -30.36 -14.68
CA LYS A 355 -13.53 -31.20 -13.70
C LYS A 355 -13.89 -32.54 -14.36
N GLY A 356 -13.36 -33.63 -13.82
CA GLY A 356 -13.50 -34.98 -14.39
C GLY A 356 -12.47 -35.35 -15.45
N GLY A 357 -11.29 -34.70 -15.45
CA GLY A 357 -10.23 -34.77 -16.45
C GLY A 357 -10.04 -36.10 -17.18
N ARG A 358 -9.77 -37.20 -16.46
CA ARG A 358 -9.54 -38.53 -17.07
C ARG A 358 -10.74 -39.06 -17.88
N ARG A 359 -11.98 -38.70 -17.53
CA ARG A 359 -13.18 -39.14 -18.26
C ARG A 359 -13.43 -38.34 -19.53
N ASN A 360 -12.88 -37.12 -19.60
CA ASN A 360 -13.08 -36.20 -20.72
C ASN A 360 -11.88 -36.12 -21.67
N GLU A 361 -10.79 -36.82 -21.37
CA GLU A 361 -9.55 -36.82 -22.17
C GLU A 361 -9.78 -37.15 -23.64
N ARG A 362 -10.54 -38.21 -23.95
CA ARG A 362 -10.93 -38.55 -25.34
C ARG A 362 -11.70 -37.43 -26.05
N ARG A 363 -12.51 -36.66 -25.31
CA ARG A 363 -13.33 -35.56 -25.86
C ARG A 363 -12.50 -34.29 -26.07
N ILE A 364 -11.48 -34.08 -25.22
CA ILE A 364 -10.52 -32.99 -25.34
C ILE A 364 -9.61 -33.25 -26.55
N ASP A 365 -9.17 -34.49 -26.76
CA ASP A 365 -8.38 -34.89 -27.92
C ASP A 365 -9.13 -34.64 -29.24
N GLN A 366 -10.40 -35.07 -29.31
CA GLN A 366 -11.27 -34.79 -30.46
C GLN A 366 -11.41 -33.28 -30.74
N ALA A 367 -11.54 -32.46 -29.70
CA ALA A 367 -11.62 -31.01 -29.83
C ALA A 367 -10.30 -30.39 -30.31
N LEU A 368 -9.15 -30.88 -29.85
CA LEU A 368 -7.82 -30.42 -30.30
C LEU A 368 -7.57 -30.76 -31.78
N VAL A 369 -7.96 -31.96 -32.22
CA VAL A 369 -7.89 -32.37 -33.63
C VAL A 369 -8.75 -31.47 -34.51
N ILE A 370 -9.97 -31.12 -34.06
CA ILE A 370 -10.84 -30.17 -34.75
C ILE A 370 -10.17 -28.79 -34.82
N LEU A 371 -9.72 -28.25 -33.70
CA LEU A 371 -9.05 -26.94 -33.64
C LEU A 371 -7.79 -26.88 -34.53
N HIS A 372 -7.05 -27.98 -34.63
CA HIS A 372 -5.88 -28.09 -35.49
C HIS A 372 -6.25 -28.06 -36.97
N ARG A 373 -7.30 -28.79 -37.35
CA ARG A 373 -7.81 -28.82 -38.73
C ARG A 373 -8.28 -27.44 -39.20
N TYR A 374 -8.81 -26.63 -38.29
CA TYR A 374 -9.22 -25.25 -38.55
C TYR A 374 -8.13 -24.21 -38.25
N GLY A 375 -6.89 -24.62 -37.94
CA GLY A 375 -5.73 -23.73 -37.81
C GLY A 375 -5.69 -22.86 -36.55
N HIS A 376 -6.42 -23.24 -35.50
CA HIS A 376 -6.46 -22.51 -34.22
C HIS A 376 -5.39 -22.99 -33.21
N VAL A 377 -4.83 -24.19 -33.39
CA VAL A 377 -3.78 -24.76 -32.52
C VAL A 377 -2.76 -25.53 -33.36
N HIS A 378 -1.50 -25.55 -32.91
CA HIS A 378 -0.42 -26.30 -33.56
C HIS A 378 -0.11 -27.58 -32.78
N ARG A 379 0.06 -28.69 -33.49
CA ARG A 379 0.61 -29.94 -32.94
C ARG A 379 2.10 -29.98 -33.21
N LEU A 380 2.91 -30.13 -32.16
CA LEU A 380 4.35 -30.31 -32.23
C LEU A 380 4.68 -31.79 -32.53
N GLU A 381 5.89 -32.04 -33.06
CA GLU A 381 6.36 -33.39 -33.43
C GLU A 381 6.42 -34.36 -32.24
N ASP A 382 6.56 -33.82 -31.03
CA ASP A 382 6.55 -34.57 -29.77
C ASP A 382 5.14 -34.87 -29.21
N GLY A 383 4.09 -34.53 -29.98
CA GLY A 383 2.70 -34.77 -29.61
C GLY A 383 2.09 -33.73 -28.66
N ARG A 384 2.80 -32.65 -28.33
CA ARG A 384 2.25 -31.52 -27.54
C ARG A 384 1.47 -30.53 -28.41
N TRP A 385 0.55 -29.81 -27.77
CA TRP A 385 -0.28 -28.79 -28.40
C TRP A 385 0.17 -27.39 -27.95
N SER A 386 0.25 -26.46 -28.89
CA SER A 386 0.53 -25.04 -28.63
C SER A 386 -0.62 -24.17 -29.13
N PRO A 387 -0.98 -23.09 -28.40
CA PRO A 387 -1.79 -22.04 -29.02
C PRO A 387 -1.00 -21.44 -30.20
N ARG A 388 -1.74 -20.90 -31.17
CA ARG A 388 -1.15 -20.12 -32.26
C ARG A 388 -0.59 -18.80 -31.76
#